data_AF-A0A963LK94-F1
#
_entry.id   AF-A0A963LK94-F1
#
_cell.length_a   1.000
_cell.length_b   1.000
_cell.length_c   1.000
_cell.angle_alpha   90.00
_cell.angle_beta   90.00
_cell.angle_gamma   90.00
#
_symmetry.space_group_name_H-M   'P 1'
#
loop_
_entity.id
_entity.type
_entity.pdbx_description
1 polymer ?
#
loop_
_entity_poly.entity_id
_entity_poly.type
_entity_poly.pdbx_seq_one_letter_code
_entity_poly.pdbx_strand_id
1 'polypeptide(L)'
;MKPAEDLDERLRAIRESPTYRLAYEDIELLGQDELRPLRLQLELLKPERILHEQGIRSTVVVFGSARVSDAETAEARLGVLERQALVTPEDVGLRQELARANRRVEQARHYEQARRFSGLISARFQQQNRRDFVVVTGGGPGIMEAANRGAFEVGARSIGLNITLPHEQAPNPYMCPDLAFRFHYFALRKMHFL
;
A
#
# COMPACT_ATOMS: atom_id res chain seq x y z
N MET A 1 -8.73 -22.96 -56.72
CA MET A 1 -9.14 -24.14 -55.93
C MET A 1 -8.61 -23.91 -54.52
N LYS A 2 -9.46 -23.70 -53.51
CA LYS A 2 -8.99 -23.53 -52.11
C LYS A 2 -8.41 -24.86 -51.63
N PRO A 3 -7.30 -24.88 -50.87
CA PRO A 3 -6.80 -26.12 -50.27
C PRO A 3 -7.91 -26.73 -49.40
N ALA A 4 -7.97 -28.06 -49.34
CA ALA A 4 -8.74 -28.77 -48.33
C ALA A 4 -8.03 -28.58 -46.98
N GLU A 5 -8.16 -27.38 -46.40
CA GLU A 5 -7.74 -27.11 -45.02
C GLU A 5 -8.62 -27.95 -44.08
N ASP A 6 -7.97 -28.59 -43.11
CA ASP A 6 -8.68 -29.26 -42.02
C ASP A 6 -9.50 -28.21 -41.25
N LEU A 7 -10.83 -28.36 -41.32
CA LEU A 7 -11.76 -27.43 -40.69
C LEU A 7 -11.60 -27.43 -39.17
N ASP A 8 -11.20 -28.56 -38.57
CA ASP A 8 -10.99 -28.66 -37.13
C ASP A 8 -9.74 -27.89 -36.69
N GLU A 9 -8.67 -27.95 -37.48
CA GLU A 9 -7.46 -27.14 -37.28
C GLU A 9 -7.77 -25.65 -37.41
N ARG A 10 -8.55 -25.26 -38.43
CA ARG A 10 -8.96 -23.87 -38.63
C ARG A 10 -9.86 -23.35 -37.51
N LEU A 11 -10.80 -24.18 -37.02
CA LEU A 11 -11.67 -23.83 -35.89
C LEU A 11 -10.87 -23.67 -34.60
N ARG A 12 -9.85 -24.52 -34.38
CA ARG A 12 -8.90 -24.36 -33.27
C ARG A 12 -8.14 -23.04 -33.38
N ALA A 13 -7.58 -22.74 -34.54
CA ALA A 13 -6.84 -21.50 -34.79
C ALA A 13 -7.72 -20.25 -34.56
N ILE A 14 -9.00 -20.28 -34.95
CA ILE A 14 -9.94 -19.19 -34.67
C ILE A 14 -10.14 -19.02 -33.16
N ARG A 15 -10.39 -20.11 -32.42
CA ARG A 15 -10.66 -20.06 -30.97
C ARG A 15 -9.45 -19.61 -30.15
N GLU A 16 -8.24 -19.91 -30.62
CA GLU A 16 -6.99 -19.51 -29.97
C GLU A 16 -6.56 -18.08 -30.35
N SER A 17 -7.12 -17.52 -31.43
CA SER A 17 -6.80 -16.16 -31.90
C SER A 17 -7.15 -15.10 -30.85
N PRO A 18 -6.26 -14.14 -30.56
CA PRO A 18 -6.57 -13.00 -29.70
C PRO A 18 -7.82 -12.23 -30.15
N THR A 19 -8.06 -12.13 -31.46
CA THR A 19 -9.21 -11.42 -32.03
C THR A 19 -10.56 -12.09 -31.76
N TYR A 20 -10.57 -13.35 -31.32
CA TYR A 20 -11.77 -14.07 -30.94
C TYR A 20 -12.08 -13.97 -29.43
N ARG A 21 -11.16 -13.41 -28.64
CA ARG A 21 -11.37 -13.16 -27.20
C ARG A 21 -12.36 -12.02 -26.98
N LEU A 22 -13.10 -12.07 -25.89
CA LEU A 22 -13.93 -10.94 -25.47
C LEU A 22 -13.03 -9.79 -25.01
N ALA A 23 -13.34 -8.56 -25.43
CA ALA A 23 -12.48 -7.39 -25.19
C ALA A 23 -12.20 -7.11 -23.70
N TYR A 24 -13.15 -7.43 -22.80
CA TYR A 24 -12.97 -7.24 -21.36
C TYR A 24 -12.18 -8.37 -20.68
N GLU A 25 -11.93 -9.48 -21.38
CA GLU A 25 -11.08 -10.59 -20.95
C GLU A 25 -9.66 -10.49 -21.54
N ASP A 26 -9.47 -9.62 -22.52
CA ASP A 26 -8.21 -9.41 -23.22
C ASP A 26 -7.30 -8.40 -22.47
N ILE A 27 -6.44 -8.93 -21.59
CA ILE A 27 -5.48 -8.14 -20.80
C ILE A 27 -4.43 -7.46 -21.69
N GLU A 28 -4.08 -8.05 -22.85
CA GLU A 28 -3.11 -7.46 -23.78
C GLU A 28 -3.70 -6.20 -24.41
N LEU A 29 -4.96 -6.27 -24.85
CA LEU A 29 -5.72 -5.13 -25.33
C LEU A 29 -5.88 -4.05 -24.24
N LEU A 30 -6.35 -4.42 -23.04
CA LEU A 30 -6.48 -3.50 -21.89
C LEU A 30 -5.13 -2.90 -21.47
N GLY A 31 -4.02 -3.57 -21.80
CA GLY A 31 -2.64 -3.13 -21.62
C GLY A 31 -2.22 -1.94 -22.50
N GLN A 32 -2.91 -1.71 -23.62
CA GLN A 32 -2.52 -0.73 -24.63
C GLN A 32 -2.74 0.72 -24.17
N ASP A 33 -1.93 1.64 -24.71
CA ASP A 33 -1.95 3.05 -24.32
C ASP A 33 -3.27 3.74 -24.69
N GLU A 34 -3.90 3.32 -25.78
CA GLU A 34 -5.21 3.77 -26.24
C GLU A 34 -6.32 3.49 -25.21
N LEU A 35 -6.18 2.42 -24.42
CA LEU A 35 -7.11 2.05 -23.37
C LEU A 35 -6.72 2.58 -21.98
N ARG A 36 -5.71 3.46 -21.90
CA ARG A 36 -5.39 4.20 -20.67
C ARG A 36 -6.61 4.91 -20.05
N PRO A 37 -7.51 5.58 -20.80
CA PRO A 37 -8.70 6.20 -20.21
C PRO A 37 -9.60 5.21 -19.44
N LEU A 38 -9.77 3.99 -19.96
CA LEU A 38 -10.54 2.95 -19.28
C LEU A 38 -9.84 2.49 -17.99
N ARG A 39 -8.52 2.29 -18.02
CA ARG A 39 -7.76 1.92 -16.82
C ARG A 39 -7.79 3.00 -15.75
N LEU A 40 -7.71 4.28 -16.13
CA LEU A 40 -7.87 5.41 -15.21
C LEU A 40 -9.27 5.39 -14.57
N GLN A 41 -10.32 5.15 -15.37
CA GLN A 41 -11.68 5.01 -14.87
C GLN A 41 -11.81 3.84 -13.87
N LEU A 42 -11.19 2.69 -14.16
CA LEU A 42 -11.19 1.54 -13.24
C LEU A 42 -10.48 1.85 -11.91
N GLU A 43 -9.34 2.56 -11.95
CA GLU A 43 -8.64 2.98 -10.73
C GLU A 43 -9.36 4.07 -9.93
N LEU A 44 -10.27 4.82 -10.56
CA LEU A 44 -11.17 5.71 -9.85
C LEU A 44 -12.33 4.92 -9.19
N LEU A 45 -13.03 4.12 -9.99
CA LEU A 45 -14.27 3.47 -9.57
C LEU A 45 -14.07 2.36 -8.54
N LYS A 46 -13.01 1.54 -8.66
CA LYS A 46 -12.83 0.38 -7.78
C LYS A 46 -12.70 0.77 -6.30
N PRO A 47 -11.83 1.71 -5.90
CA PRO A 47 -11.76 2.17 -4.52
C PRO A 47 -13.06 2.81 -4.04
N GLU A 48 -13.65 3.73 -4.81
CA GLU A 48 -14.91 4.40 -4.45
C GLU A 48 -16.04 3.40 -4.17
N ARG A 49 -16.22 2.43 -5.07
CA ARG A 49 -17.27 1.42 -4.94
C ARG A 49 -17.07 0.57 -3.68
N ILE A 50 -15.84 0.10 -3.45
CA ILE A 50 -15.52 -0.74 -2.29
C ILE A 50 -15.64 0.07 -0.99
N LEU A 51 -15.20 1.32 -0.94
CA LEU A 51 -15.36 2.19 0.23
C LEU A 51 -16.85 2.40 0.56
N HIS A 52 -17.69 2.60 -0.45
CA HIS A 52 -19.13 2.73 -0.28
C HIS A 52 -19.79 1.42 0.18
N GLU A 53 -19.46 0.27 -0.43
CA GLU A 53 -19.92 -1.07 -0.01
C GLU A 53 -19.50 -1.37 1.44
N GLN A 54 -18.30 -0.95 1.81
CA GLN A 54 -17.78 -1.03 3.17
C GLN A 54 -18.30 0.11 4.06
N GLY A 55 -19.29 0.89 3.64
CA GLY A 55 -19.97 1.89 4.45
C GLY A 55 -19.07 2.95 5.08
N ILE A 56 -17.92 3.25 4.46
CA ILE A 56 -16.97 4.27 4.93
C ILE A 56 -17.62 5.65 4.75
N ARG A 57 -17.82 6.37 5.84
CA ARG A 57 -18.56 7.66 5.85
C ARG A 57 -17.66 8.87 5.80
N SER A 58 -16.49 8.77 6.44
CA SER A 58 -15.47 9.80 6.43
C SER A 58 -14.13 9.19 6.73
N THR A 59 -13.08 9.81 6.22
CA THR A 59 -11.70 9.37 6.40
C THR A 59 -10.88 10.43 7.10
N VAL A 60 -9.79 10.00 7.74
CA VAL A 60 -8.74 10.89 8.23
C VAL A 60 -7.44 10.46 7.57
N VAL A 61 -6.89 11.35 6.74
CA VAL A 61 -5.66 11.07 6.00
C VAL A 61 -4.45 11.30 6.89
N VAL A 62 -3.58 10.29 6.97
CA VAL A 62 -2.31 10.39 7.69
C VAL A 62 -1.14 10.21 6.72
N PHE A 63 -0.34 11.27 6.58
CA PHE A 63 0.91 11.28 5.84
C PHE A 63 2.11 11.34 6.77
N GLY A 64 3.25 10.82 6.32
CA GLY A 64 4.51 10.98 7.01
C GLY A 64 5.65 10.20 6.40
N SER A 65 6.80 10.24 7.08
CA SER A 65 8.04 9.61 6.61
C SER A 65 7.92 8.09 6.59
N ALA A 66 8.35 7.47 5.48
CA ALA A 66 8.49 6.02 5.34
C ALA A 66 9.76 5.45 6.00
N ARG A 67 10.61 6.30 6.61
CA ARG A 67 11.93 5.93 7.15
C ARG A 67 11.99 5.81 8.67
N VAL A 68 10.91 6.21 9.36
CA VAL A 68 10.78 6.09 10.81
C VAL A 68 10.33 4.66 11.13
N SER A 69 10.73 4.10 12.26
CA SER A 69 10.27 2.81 12.77
C SER A 69 9.72 2.98 14.18
N ASP A 70 9.06 1.94 14.70
CA ASP A 70 8.69 1.88 16.11
C ASP A 70 9.92 1.91 17.04
N ALA A 71 9.69 2.22 18.31
CA ALA A 71 10.75 2.37 19.30
C ALA A 71 11.55 1.08 19.50
N GLU A 72 10.86 -0.06 19.60
CA GLU A 72 11.48 -1.36 19.84
C GLU A 72 12.42 -1.74 18.68
N THR A 73 11.96 -1.63 17.43
CA THR A 73 12.79 -1.88 16.25
C THR A 73 13.98 -0.92 16.14
N ALA A 74 13.78 0.36 16.47
CA ALA A 74 14.84 1.36 16.41
C ALA A 74 15.94 1.08 17.45
N GLU A 75 15.54 0.78 18.69
CA GLU A 75 16.44 0.48 19.80
C GLU A 75 17.18 -0.85 19.58
N ALA A 76 16.48 -1.90 19.13
CA ALA A 76 17.10 -3.18 18.82
C ALA A 76 18.19 -3.03 17.75
N ARG A 77 17.93 -2.22 16.71
CA ARG A 77 18.91 -1.94 15.66
C ARG A 77 20.11 -1.15 16.19
N LEU A 78 19.89 -0.16 17.05
CA LEU A 78 20.95 0.60 17.69
C LEU A 78 21.85 -0.33 18.53
N GLY A 79 21.25 -1.18 19.37
CA GLY A 79 22.01 -2.10 20.22
C GLY A 79 22.84 -3.13 19.44
N VAL A 80 22.38 -3.55 18.25
CA VAL A 80 23.19 -4.40 17.35
C VAL A 80 24.42 -3.63 16.85
N LEU A 81 24.25 -2.39 16.41
CA LEU A 81 25.34 -1.56 15.88
C LEU A 81 26.34 -1.17 16.98
N GLU A 82 25.86 -0.90 18.20
CA GLU A 82 26.72 -0.59 19.35
C GLU A 82 27.62 -1.78 19.71
N ARG A 83 27.07 -3.00 19.71
CA ARG A 83 27.87 -4.22 19.92
C ARG A 83 28.91 -4.43 18.83
N GLN A 84 28.59 -4.11 17.56
CA GLN A 84 29.55 -4.20 16.47
C GLN A 84 30.67 -3.15 16.61
N ALA A 85 30.36 -1.95 17.09
CA ALA A 85 31.34 -0.88 17.25
C ALA A 85 32.33 -1.14 18.39
N LEU A 86 31.96 -1.96 19.38
CA LEU A 86 32.90 -2.44 20.41
C LEU A 86 33.97 -3.38 19.81
N VAL A 87 33.64 -4.12 18.76
CA VAL A 87 34.54 -5.09 18.10
C VAL A 87 35.39 -4.42 17.02
N THR A 88 34.84 -3.44 16.30
CA THR A 88 35.52 -2.76 15.17
C THR A 88 35.42 -1.24 15.30
N PRO A 89 36.16 -0.59 16.24
CA PRO A 89 35.96 0.82 16.58
C PRO A 89 36.39 1.81 15.48
N GLU A 90 37.32 1.42 14.61
CA GLU A 90 37.91 2.32 13.62
C GLU A 90 37.08 2.48 12.34
N ASP A 91 36.05 1.66 12.14
CA ASP A 91 35.22 1.70 10.93
C ASP A 91 34.41 3.00 10.84
N VAL A 92 34.76 3.82 9.84
CA VAL A 92 34.10 5.10 9.54
C VAL A 92 32.64 4.88 9.11
N GLY A 93 32.36 3.82 8.36
CA GLY A 93 31.02 3.46 7.90
C GLY A 93 30.11 3.13 9.08
N LEU A 94 30.61 2.31 10.01
CA LEU A 94 29.88 1.94 11.23
C LEU A 94 29.57 3.14 12.12
N ARG A 95 30.50 4.10 12.27
CA ARG A 95 30.26 5.36 12.99
C ARG A 95 29.12 6.17 12.36
N GLN A 96 29.06 6.24 11.03
CA GLN A 96 27.96 6.93 10.33
C GLN A 96 26.62 6.20 10.50
N GLU A 97 26.62 4.86 10.47
CA GLU A 97 25.42 4.06 10.69
C GLU A 97 24.89 4.18 12.12
N LEU A 98 25.77 4.17 13.13
CA LEU A 98 25.43 4.44 14.52
C LEU A 98 24.78 5.81 14.69
N ALA A 99 25.35 6.87 14.10
CA ALA A 99 24.76 8.20 14.14
C ALA A 99 23.37 8.24 13.48
N ARG A 100 23.15 7.45 12.41
CA ARG A 100 21.82 7.31 11.78
C ARG A 100 20.85 6.52 12.67
N ALA A 101 21.30 5.48 13.35
CA ALA A 101 20.49 4.67 14.25
C ALA A 101 20.04 5.48 15.49
N ASN A 102 20.94 6.25 16.10
CA ASN A 102 20.60 7.17 17.19
C ASN A 102 19.49 8.15 16.79
N ARG A 103 19.63 8.79 15.61
CA ARG A 103 18.56 9.66 15.09
C ARG A 103 17.24 8.94 14.85
N ARG A 104 17.26 7.64 14.49
CA ARG A 104 16.03 6.85 14.31
C ARG A 104 15.33 6.58 15.64
N VAL A 105 16.08 6.29 16.70
CA VAL A 105 15.53 6.15 18.06
C VAL A 105 14.85 7.45 18.50
N GLU A 106 15.51 8.60 18.31
CA GLU A 106 14.90 9.90 18.59
C GLU A 106 13.61 10.15 17.78
N GLN A 107 13.61 9.74 16.51
CA GLN A 107 12.46 9.88 15.62
C GLN A 107 11.33 8.89 15.91
N ALA A 108 11.60 7.77 16.59
CA ALA A 108 10.59 6.75 16.91
C ALA A 108 9.42 7.32 17.71
N ARG A 109 9.65 8.40 18.48
CA ARG A 109 8.56 9.16 19.13
C ARG A 109 7.45 9.56 18.16
N HIS A 110 7.78 9.91 16.91
CA HIS A 110 6.80 10.31 15.90
C HIS A 110 5.97 9.10 15.41
N TYR A 111 6.57 7.92 15.35
CA TYR A 111 5.84 6.68 15.10
C TYR A 111 4.83 6.42 16.22
N GLU A 112 5.27 6.46 17.48
CA GLU A 112 4.38 6.21 18.62
C GLU A 112 3.26 7.25 18.73
N GLN A 113 3.54 8.54 18.42
CA GLN A 113 2.47 9.55 18.38
C GLN A 113 1.46 9.28 17.25
N ALA A 114 1.92 8.90 16.05
CA ALA A 114 1.01 8.57 14.95
C ALA A 114 0.15 7.34 15.26
N ARG A 115 0.76 6.29 15.84
CA ARG A 115 0.07 5.09 16.33
C ARG A 115 -0.99 5.44 17.38
N ARG A 116 -0.61 6.21 18.40
CA ARG A 116 -1.54 6.65 19.45
C ARG A 116 -2.69 7.50 18.89
N PHE A 117 -2.37 8.48 18.04
CA PHE A 117 -3.35 9.34 17.40
C PHE A 117 -4.39 8.51 16.63
N SER A 118 -3.92 7.61 15.76
CA SER A 118 -4.80 6.76 14.96
C SER A 118 -5.67 5.82 15.80
N GLY A 119 -5.12 5.26 16.89
CA GLY A 119 -5.91 4.45 17.82
C GLY A 119 -7.05 5.23 18.46
N LEU A 120 -6.79 6.46 18.91
CA LEU A 120 -7.80 7.32 19.54
C LEU A 120 -8.93 7.70 18.58
N ILE A 121 -8.60 8.15 17.38
CA ILE A 121 -9.63 8.57 16.40
C ILE A 121 -10.45 7.37 15.91
N SER A 122 -9.80 6.21 15.71
CA SER A 122 -10.46 5.02 15.17
C SER A 122 -11.39 4.39 16.21
N ALA A 123 -11.00 4.41 17.50
CA ALA A 123 -11.84 3.92 18.58
C ALA A 123 -13.12 4.74 18.79
N ARG A 124 -13.13 6.02 18.39
CA ARG A 124 -14.21 6.95 18.73
C ARG A 124 -15.57 6.57 18.16
N PHE A 125 -15.64 6.15 16.90
CA PHE A 125 -16.91 5.83 16.21
C PHE A 125 -16.99 4.36 15.79
N GLN A 126 -15.88 3.73 15.41
CA GLN A 126 -15.93 2.38 14.85
C GLN A 126 -16.37 1.32 15.87
N GLN A 127 -16.13 1.56 17.17
CA GLN A 127 -16.66 0.71 18.25
C GLN A 127 -18.20 0.72 18.36
N GLN A 128 -18.86 1.71 17.75
CA GLN A 128 -20.31 1.83 17.67
C GLN A 128 -20.83 1.36 16.30
N ASN A 129 -20.05 0.55 15.58
CA ASN A 129 -20.31 0.12 14.21
C ASN A 129 -20.50 1.28 13.21
N ARG A 130 -19.92 2.45 13.52
CA ARG A 130 -19.95 3.66 12.70
C ARG A 130 -18.59 3.89 12.07
N ARG A 131 -18.52 3.80 10.75
CA ARG A 131 -17.27 3.93 9.98
C ARG A 131 -16.99 5.38 9.61
N ASP A 132 -17.05 6.23 10.61
CA ASP A 132 -16.65 7.63 10.57
C ASP A 132 -15.17 7.74 11.02
N PHE A 133 -14.42 8.68 10.45
CA PHE A 133 -13.00 8.93 10.73
C PHE A 133 -12.09 7.72 10.57
N VAL A 134 -12.35 6.93 9.51
CA VAL A 134 -11.52 5.78 9.18
C VAL A 134 -10.16 6.26 8.72
N VAL A 135 -9.10 5.77 9.37
CA VAL A 135 -7.72 6.15 9.02
C VAL A 135 -7.41 5.68 7.60
N VAL A 136 -6.91 6.58 6.77
CA VAL A 136 -6.41 6.27 5.43
C VAL A 136 -4.96 6.73 5.29
N THR A 137 -4.14 5.87 4.69
CA THR A 137 -2.70 6.10 4.53
C THR A 137 -2.24 5.69 3.14
N GLY A 138 -0.97 5.99 2.82
CA GLY A 138 -0.33 5.47 1.62
C GLY A 138 0.07 3.99 1.68
N GLY A 139 -0.19 3.29 2.80
CA GLY A 139 0.02 1.85 2.94
C GLY A 139 1.47 1.36 2.99
N GLY A 140 2.45 2.27 3.04
CA GLY A 140 3.87 1.94 3.21
C GLY A 140 4.31 1.81 4.67
N PRO A 141 5.63 1.65 4.94
CA PRO A 141 6.20 1.57 6.27
C PRO A 141 6.25 2.96 6.95
N GLY A 142 6.74 2.98 8.18
CA GLY A 142 6.95 4.19 8.97
C GLY A 142 5.67 4.81 9.46
N ILE A 143 5.47 6.13 9.29
CA ILE A 143 4.31 6.82 9.88
C ILE A 143 2.98 6.28 9.34
N MET A 144 2.95 5.86 8.07
CA MET A 144 1.77 5.22 7.47
C MET A 144 1.45 3.89 8.15
N GLU A 145 2.46 3.06 8.38
CA GLU A 145 2.33 1.82 9.13
C GLU A 145 1.89 2.09 10.57
N ALA A 146 2.51 3.04 11.26
CA ALA A 146 2.16 3.42 12.63
C ALA A 146 0.67 3.78 12.73
N ALA A 147 0.17 4.56 11.78
CA ALA A 147 -1.23 4.95 11.73
C ALA A 147 -2.17 3.75 11.52
N ASN A 148 -1.86 2.84 10.59
CA ASN A 148 -2.66 1.62 10.41
C ASN A 148 -2.59 0.70 11.63
N ARG A 149 -1.39 0.57 12.23
CA ARG A 149 -1.15 -0.21 13.46
C ARG A 149 -1.97 0.30 14.62
N GLY A 150 -2.03 1.62 14.81
CA GLY A 150 -2.86 2.24 15.85
C GLY A 150 -4.34 1.90 15.72
N ALA A 151 -4.88 1.92 14.50
CA ALA A 151 -6.26 1.50 14.23
C ALA A 151 -6.46 -0.01 14.43
N PHE A 152 -5.51 -0.83 13.95
CA PHE A 152 -5.54 -2.28 14.07
C PHE A 152 -5.57 -2.76 15.54
N GLU A 153 -4.75 -2.15 16.40
CA GLU A 153 -4.63 -2.55 17.81
C GLU A 153 -5.91 -2.29 18.63
N VAL A 154 -6.75 -1.35 18.18
CA VAL A 154 -8.07 -1.12 18.78
C VAL A 154 -9.18 -1.89 18.06
N GLY A 155 -8.84 -2.83 17.16
CA GLY A 155 -9.80 -3.61 16.38
C GLY A 155 -10.61 -2.80 15.37
N ALA A 156 -10.13 -1.61 15.00
CA ALA A 156 -10.80 -0.74 14.06
C ALA A 156 -10.26 -0.92 12.63
N ARG A 157 -11.04 -0.44 11.66
CA ARG A 157 -10.69 -0.53 10.24
C ARG A 157 -9.75 0.59 9.83
N SER A 158 -8.86 0.29 8.90
CA SER A 158 -7.91 1.23 8.29
C SER A 158 -7.74 0.94 6.79
N ILE A 159 -7.47 1.99 6.02
CA ILE A 159 -7.38 1.94 4.55
C ILE A 159 -5.94 2.16 4.10
N GLY A 160 -5.51 1.33 3.15
CA GLY A 160 -4.22 1.43 2.48
C GLY A 160 -4.35 1.80 1.02
N LEU A 161 -3.83 2.94 0.62
CA LEU A 161 -3.72 3.33 -0.79
C LEU A 161 -2.27 3.21 -1.23
N ASN A 162 -1.80 2.01 -1.59
CA ASN A 162 -0.44 1.76 -2.09
C ASN A 162 -0.25 2.20 -3.55
N ILE A 163 1.00 2.39 -3.97
CA ILE A 163 1.35 2.72 -5.36
C ILE A 163 2.40 1.73 -5.86
N THR A 164 2.29 1.32 -7.11
CA THR A 164 3.35 0.55 -7.79
C THR A 164 4.56 1.48 -8.03
N LEU A 165 5.71 1.12 -7.47
CA LEU A 165 6.99 1.81 -7.66
C LEU A 165 7.99 0.86 -8.34
N PRO A 166 9.04 1.38 -9.01
CA PRO A 166 10.09 0.55 -9.62
C PRO A 166 10.83 -0.35 -8.61
N HIS A 167 10.86 0.06 -7.34
CA HIS A 167 11.32 -0.76 -6.23
C HIS A 167 10.11 -1.07 -5.35
N GLU A 168 9.86 -2.36 -5.13
CA GLU A 168 8.64 -2.82 -4.47
C GLU A 168 8.57 -2.32 -3.03
N GLN A 169 7.53 -1.54 -2.74
CA GLN A 169 7.14 -1.21 -1.37
C GLN A 169 6.12 -2.26 -0.94
N ALA A 170 6.53 -3.18 -0.07
CA ALA A 170 5.60 -4.12 0.54
C ALA A 170 4.49 -3.37 1.30
N PRO A 171 3.22 -3.79 1.19
CA PRO A 171 2.15 -3.25 2.00
C PRO A 171 2.43 -3.53 3.48
N ASN A 172 2.15 -2.55 4.35
CA ASN A 172 2.28 -2.80 5.79
C ASN A 172 1.19 -3.77 6.29
N PRO A 173 1.49 -4.63 7.28
CA PRO A 173 0.61 -5.75 7.66
C PRO A 173 -0.62 -5.34 8.48
N TYR A 174 -0.75 -4.07 8.88
CA TYR A 174 -1.82 -3.61 9.78
C TYR A 174 -3.03 -3.02 9.04
N MET A 175 -3.00 -2.98 7.72
CA MET A 175 -4.13 -2.54 6.91
C MET A 175 -5.21 -3.61 6.86
N CYS A 176 -6.48 -3.20 6.72
CA CYS A 176 -7.54 -4.16 6.46
C CYS A 176 -7.36 -4.79 5.06
N PRO A 177 -7.35 -6.13 4.92
CA PRO A 177 -7.15 -6.79 3.62
C PRO A 177 -8.17 -6.37 2.55
N ASP A 178 -9.42 -6.09 2.95
CA ASP A 178 -10.50 -5.67 2.07
C ASP A 178 -10.56 -4.15 1.83
N LEU A 179 -9.63 -3.39 2.41
CA LEU A 179 -9.43 -1.95 2.20
C LEU A 179 -7.98 -1.63 1.79
N ALA A 180 -7.27 -2.61 1.23
CA ALA A 180 -5.93 -2.47 0.68
C ALA A 180 -6.00 -2.33 -0.84
N PHE A 181 -5.74 -1.11 -1.33
CA PHE A 181 -5.79 -0.77 -2.75
C PHE A 181 -4.39 -0.51 -3.29
N ARG A 182 -4.11 -1.00 -4.49
CA ARG A 182 -2.85 -0.75 -5.21
C ARG A 182 -3.13 -0.01 -6.50
N PHE A 183 -2.51 1.15 -6.64
CA PHE A 183 -2.63 2.00 -7.81
C PHE A 183 -1.43 1.84 -8.74
N HIS A 184 -1.65 2.05 -10.03
CA HIS A 184 -0.61 2.28 -11.01
C HIS A 184 -0.47 3.78 -11.30
N TYR A 185 -1.58 4.52 -11.34
CA TYR A 185 -1.57 5.95 -11.67
C TYR A 185 -1.49 6.81 -10.40
N PHE A 186 -0.36 7.50 -10.23
CA PHE A 186 -0.10 8.33 -9.05
C PHE A 186 -1.12 9.47 -8.85
N ALA A 187 -1.61 10.06 -9.95
CA ALA A 187 -2.62 11.11 -9.89
C ALA A 187 -3.95 10.60 -9.31
N LEU A 188 -4.41 9.42 -9.73
CA LEU A 188 -5.66 8.82 -9.25
C LEU A 188 -5.57 8.49 -7.76
N ARG A 189 -4.44 7.92 -7.34
CA ARG A 189 -4.17 7.71 -5.91
C ARG A 189 -4.26 9.02 -5.10
N LYS A 190 -3.72 10.13 -5.63
CA LYS A 190 -3.78 11.43 -4.96
C LYS A 190 -5.21 11.95 -4.81
N MET A 191 -6.06 11.73 -5.82
CA MET A 191 -7.46 12.14 -5.77
C MET A 191 -8.21 11.44 -4.64
N HIS A 192 -7.93 10.16 -4.37
CA HIS A 192 -8.56 9.41 -3.27
C HIS A 192 -8.16 9.86 -1.86
N PHE A 193 -7.22 10.81 -1.72
CA PHE A 193 -6.91 11.45 -0.44
C PHE A 193 -7.65 12.78 -0.24
N LEU A 194 -8.43 13.25 -1.22
CA LEU A 194 -9.25 14.46 -1.15
C LEU A 194 -10.69 14.10 -0.81
#